data_AF-A0A9Q3CIS6-F1
#
_entry.id   AF-A0A9Q3CIS6-F1
#
_cell.length_a   1.000
_cell.length_b   1.000
_cell.length_c   1.000
_cell.angle_alpha   90.00
_cell.angle_beta   90.00
_cell.angle_gamma   90.00
#
_symmetry.space_group_name_H-M   'P 1'
#
loop_
_entity.id
_entity.type
_entity.pdbx_description
1 polymer ?
#
loop_
_entity_poly.entity_id
_entity_poly.type
_entity_poly.pdbx_seq_one_letter_code
_entity_poly.pdbx_strand_id
1 'polypeptide(L)'
;MTVFIDSSQHPLIIDSGGDCSIVARNYLDNHFPNWEKQLFPPKAKNFKSASGKMTSIGTIIKEIIMPYRKHNIILNPEFVVLDDAHIQVFLLGTYYQRMYGIDIYNSKNRHITIGTKKDKKFSLDIHQVSAHDPLEELLNGFREGHFCTTLTSKQKLSFLKMLRKKRPAFAIGEEP
;
A
#
# COMPACT_ATOMS: atom_id res chain seq x y z
N MET A 1 8.69 -2.10 5.94
CA MET A 1 8.33 -0.67 5.82
C MET A 1 6.87 -0.51 6.19
N THR A 2 6.43 0.69 6.56
CA THR A 2 5.02 0.98 6.82
C THR A 2 4.40 1.63 5.59
N VAL A 3 3.22 1.18 5.21
CA VAL A 3 2.45 1.71 4.08
C VAL A 3 1.01 1.97 4.49
N PHE A 4 0.28 2.73 3.70
CA PHE A 4 -1.15 2.96 3.92
C PHE A 4 -1.98 2.10 2.99
N ILE A 5 -2.93 1.35 3.56
CA ILE A 5 -3.95 0.57 2.84
C ILE A 5 -5.28 0.86 3.53
N ASP A 6 -6.33 1.18 2.77
CA ASP A 6 -7.66 1.57 3.30
C ASP A 6 -7.60 2.67 4.40
N SER A 7 -6.66 3.61 4.23
CA SER A 7 -6.39 4.72 5.16
C SER A 7 -5.79 4.33 6.53
N SER A 8 -5.35 3.09 6.69
CA SER A 8 -4.68 2.59 7.91
C SER A 8 -3.24 2.18 7.61
N GLN A 9 -2.37 2.25 8.62
CA GLN A 9 -0.97 1.85 8.50
C GLN A 9 -0.85 0.33 8.59
N HIS A 10 -0.10 -0.26 7.65
CA HIS A 10 0.19 -1.69 7.62
C HIS A 10 1.66 -1.96 7.30
N PRO A 11 2.27 -2.99 7.91
CA PRO A 11 3.58 -3.47 7.51
C PRO A 11 3.54 -4.09 6.10
N LEU A 12 4.50 -3.68 5.28
CA LEU A 12 4.83 -4.27 3.98
C LEU A 12 6.30 -4.69 3.98
N ILE A 13 6.57 -5.90 3.49
CA ILE A 13 7.91 -6.36 3.15
C ILE A 13 8.00 -6.48 1.63
N ILE A 14 9.08 -5.94 1.07
CA ILE A 14 9.44 -6.21 -0.32
C ILE A 14 10.27 -7.49 -0.31
N ASP A 15 9.71 -8.56 -0.84
CA ASP A 15 10.25 -9.91 -0.71
C ASP A 15 10.80 -10.39 -2.06
N SER A 16 12.12 -10.47 -2.16
CA SER A 16 12.79 -10.99 -3.35
C SER A 16 12.75 -12.52 -3.44
N GLY A 17 12.33 -13.22 -2.40
CA GLY A 17 12.21 -14.68 -2.34
C GLY A 17 10.90 -15.23 -2.91
N GLY A 18 9.85 -14.41 -3.03
CA GLY A 18 8.55 -14.79 -3.57
C GLY A 18 8.31 -14.24 -4.98
N ASP A 19 7.78 -15.06 -5.90
CA ASP A 19 7.35 -14.56 -7.22
C ASP A 19 6.07 -13.72 -7.12
N CYS A 20 5.05 -14.24 -6.41
CA CYS A 20 3.79 -13.55 -6.18
C CYS A 20 3.80 -12.69 -4.91
N SER A 21 2.94 -11.68 -4.89
CA SER A 21 2.63 -10.96 -3.65
C SER A 21 1.57 -11.71 -2.87
N ILE A 22 1.73 -11.79 -1.55
CA ILE A 22 0.89 -12.62 -0.68
C ILE A 22 0.47 -11.88 0.59
N VAL A 23 -0.65 -12.31 1.16
CA VAL A 23 -1.12 -11.90 2.49
C VAL A 23 -1.80 -13.08 3.16
N ALA A 24 -1.67 -13.20 4.48
CA ALA A 24 -2.32 -14.25 5.23
C ALA A 24 -3.79 -13.91 5.50
N ARG A 25 -4.65 -14.92 5.46
CA ARG A 25 -6.07 -14.80 5.81
C ARG A 25 -6.26 -14.20 7.20
N ASN A 26 -5.58 -14.76 8.21
CA ASN A 26 -5.73 -14.32 9.60
C ASN A 26 -5.36 -12.84 9.79
N TYR A 27 -4.42 -12.33 9.01
CA TYR A 27 -4.06 -10.92 9.01
C TYR A 27 -5.19 -10.07 8.42
N LEU A 28 -5.84 -10.53 7.35
CA LEU A 28 -7.01 -9.85 6.79
C LEU A 28 -8.19 -9.85 7.76
N ASP A 29 -8.48 -10.99 8.40
CA ASP A 29 -9.56 -11.13 9.39
C ASP A 29 -9.42 -10.11 10.53
N ASN A 30 -8.19 -9.84 10.96
CA ASN A 30 -7.89 -8.91 12.06
C ASN A 30 -7.94 -7.43 11.66
N HIS A 31 -7.74 -7.10 10.38
CA HIS A 31 -7.46 -5.73 9.95
C HIS A 31 -8.43 -5.17 8.90
N PHE A 32 -9.13 -6.01 8.15
CA PHE A 32 -9.96 -5.59 7.01
C PHE A 32 -11.35 -6.22 7.10
N PRO A 33 -12.34 -5.52 7.69
CA PRO A 33 -13.70 -6.04 7.78
C PRO A 33 -14.31 -6.31 6.39
N ASN A 34 -14.89 -7.50 6.21
CA ASN A 34 -15.51 -7.93 4.95
C ASN A 34 -14.55 -8.02 3.75
N TRP A 35 -13.26 -8.29 3.99
CA TRP A 35 -12.28 -8.46 2.90
C TRP A 35 -12.69 -9.58 1.93
N GLU A 36 -13.44 -10.58 2.40
CA GLU A 36 -13.93 -11.72 1.63
C GLU A 36 -14.83 -11.27 0.46
N LYS A 37 -15.52 -10.14 0.59
CA LYS A 37 -16.35 -9.56 -0.49
C LYS A 37 -15.51 -8.99 -1.64
N GLN A 38 -14.22 -8.77 -1.40
CA GLN A 38 -13.25 -8.29 -2.38
C GLN A 38 -12.42 -9.45 -2.96
N LEU A 39 -12.72 -10.69 -2.56
CA LEU A 39 -11.96 -11.87 -2.95
C LEU A 39 -12.34 -12.30 -4.37
N PHE A 40 -11.36 -12.26 -5.26
CA PHE A 40 -11.45 -12.90 -6.56
C PHE A 40 -11.12 -14.39 -6.43
N PRO A 41 -11.76 -15.26 -7.24
CA PRO A 41 -11.51 -16.69 -7.20
C PRO A 41 -10.02 -17.00 -7.44
N PRO A 42 -9.49 -18.06 -6.79
CA PRO A 42 -8.09 -18.40 -6.92
C PRO A 42 -7.76 -18.74 -8.37
N LYS A 43 -6.68 -18.12 -8.89
CA LYS A 43 -6.08 -18.55 -10.15
C LYS A 43 -5.61 -20.00 -9.97
N ALA A 44 -5.81 -20.86 -10.98
CA ALA A 44 -5.39 -22.27 -10.93
C ALA A 44 -3.85 -22.41 -10.92
N LYS A 45 -3.24 -22.07 -9.78
CA LYS A 45 -1.81 -22.14 -9.52
C LYS A 45 -1.59 -22.84 -8.18
N ASN A 46 -0.64 -23.77 -8.17
CA ASN A 46 -0.14 -24.36 -6.94
C ASN A 46 0.90 -23.42 -6.34
N PHE A 47 0.67 -22.95 -5.12
CA PHE A 47 1.63 -22.15 -4.39
C PHE A 47 2.53 -23.05 -3.53
N LYS A 48 3.83 -22.76 -3.56
CA LYS A 48 4.85 -23.46 -2.78
C LYS A 48 5.72 -22.44 -2.07
N SER A 49 6.02 -22.71 -0.81
CA SER A 49 7.05 -22.02 -0.04
C SER A 49 8.20 -22.98 0.26
N ALA A 50 9.24 -22.48 0.94
CA ALA A 50 10.31 -23.32 1.48
C ALA A 50 9.80 -24.36 2.48
N SER A 51 8.65 -24.12 3.13
CA SER A 51 8.04 -25.02 4.12
C SER A 51 7.02 -25.99 3.53
N GLY A 52 6.76 -25.94 2.22
CA GLY A 52 5.91 -26.91 1.54
C GLY A 52 4.82 -26.27 0.68
N LYS A 53 3.73 -27.02 0.47
CA LYS A 53 2.58 -26.56 -0.29
C LYS A 53 1.77 -25.57 0.54
N MET A 54 1.26 -24.52 -0.10
CA MET A 54 0.40 -23.52 0.52
C MET A 54 -1.00 -23.55 -0.09
N THR A 55 -1.99 -23.17 0.72
CA THR A 55 -3.40 -23.19 0.36
C THR A 55 -3.86 -21.77 0.05
N SER A 56 -4.06 -21.45 -1.23
CA SER A 56 -4.63 -20.18 -1.65
C SER A 56 -6.15 -20.24 -1.71
N ILE A 57 -6.82 -19.24 -1.15
CA ILE A 57 -8.29 -19.13 -1.17
C ILE A 57 -8.79 -18.10 -2.17
N GLY A 58 -7.91 -17.25 -2.70
CA GLY A 58 -8.25 -16.28 -3.73
C GLY A 58 -7.20 -15.19 -3.86
N THR A 59 -7.57 -14.13 -4.57
CA THR A 59 -6.73 -12.94 -4.74
C THR A 59 -7.52 -11.70 -4.36
N ILE A 60 -6.87 -10.74 -3.72
CA ILE A 60 -7.43 -9.40 -3.47
C ILE A 60 -6.53 -8.35 -4.13
N ILE A 61 -7.10 -7.20 -4.50
CA ILE A 61 -6.34 -6.04 -4.96
C ILE A 61 -6.37 -5.01 -3.85
N LYS A 62 -5.20 -4.48 -3.47
CA LYS A 62 -5.10 -3.42 -2.45
C LYS A 62 -4.25 -2.27 -2.98
N GLU A 63 -4.81 -1.06 -2.90
CA GLU A 63 -4.05 0.17 -3.12
C GLU A 63 -3.06 0.36 -1.97
N ILE A 64 -1.77 0.36 -2.30
CA ILE A 64 -0.68 0.64 -1.37
C ILE A 64 -0.23 2.07 -1.60
N ILE A 65 -0.30 2.88 -0.55
CA ILE A 65 0.17 4.26 -0.56
C ILE A 65 1.44 4.33 0.29
N MET A 66 2.55 4.69 -0.35
CA MET A 66 3.81 5.00 0.31
C MET A 66 3.99 6.53 0.33
N PRO A 67 3.96 7.17 1.51
CA PRO A 67 4.27 8.60 1.62
C PRO A 67 5.70 8.86 1.15
N TYR A 68 5.88 9.82 0.23
CA TYR A 68 7.19 10.16 -0.31
C TYR A 68 7.41 11.67 -0.50
N ARG A 69 8.00 12.31 0.51
CA ARG A 69 8.20 13.77 0.51
C ARG A 69 6.87 14.43 0.12
N LYS A 70 6.89 15.35 -0.85
CA LYS A 70 5.71 16.11 -1.30
C LYS A 70 4.63 15.34 -2.07
N HIS A 71 4.83 14.06 -2.39
CA HIS A 71 3.87 13.28 -3.19
C HIS A 71 3.76 11.85 -2.68
N ASN A 72 2.63 11.19 -2.95
CA ASN A 72 2.46 9.79 -2.61
C ASN A 72 2.85 8.90 -3.79
N ILE A 73 3.50 7.77 -3.50
CA ILE A 73 3.68 6.68 -4.46
C ILE A 73 2.54 5.69 -4.25
N ILE A 74 1.81 5.39 -5.32
CA ILE A 74 0.61 4.55 -5.27
C ILE A 74 0.86 3.31 -6.13
N LEU A 75 0.71 2.13 -5.54
CA LEU A 75 0.80 0.83 -6.21
C LEU A 75 -0.53 0.10 -6.05
N ASN A 76 -0.93 -0.70 -7.05
CA ASN A 76 -2.16 -1.50 -7.01
C ASN A 76 -1.87 -2.99 -7.24
N PRO A 77 -1.10 -3.65 -6.36
CA PRO A 77 -0.80 -5.06 -6.52
C PRO A 77 -1.99 -5.98 -6.18
N GLU A 78 -2.03 -7.11 -6.88
CA GLU A 78 -2.77 -8.30 -6.51
C GLU A 78 -2.01 -9.07 -5.42
N PHE A 79 -2.70 -9.42 -4.35
CA PHE A 79 -2.22 -10.28 -3.28
C PHE A 79 -2.97 -11.61 -3.29
N VAL A 80 -2.22 -12.70 -3.37
CA VAL A 80 -2.77 -14.03 -3.12
C VAL A 80 -3.04 -14.16 -1.63
N VAL A 81 -4.27 -14.53 -1.28
CA VAL A 81 -4.67 -14.78 0.09
C VAL A 81 -4.39 -16.24 0.41
N LEU A 82 -3.59 -16.46 1.44
CA LEU A 82 -3.17 -17.79 1.90
C LEU A 82 -3.88 -18.13 3.21
N ASP A 83 -4.52 -19.30 3.25
CA ASP A 83 -5.31 -19.77 4.40
C ASP A 83 -4.42 -20.29 5.53
N ASP A 84 -3.30 -20.93 5.16
CA ASP A 84 -2.36 -21.62 6.05
C ASP A 84 -1.10 -20.80 6.37
N ALA A 85 -1.04 -19.52 5.96
CA ALA A 85 0.06 -18.63 6.28
C ALA A 85 -0.12 -17.98 7.67
N HIS A 86 0.97 -17.84 8.42
CA HIS A 86 0.98 -17.18 9.73
C HIS A 86 1.59 -15.76 9.72
N ILE A 87 1.82 -15.22 8.53
CA ILE A 87 2.54 -13.96 8.31
C ILE A 87 1.64 -12.77 8.66
N GLN A 88 2.10 -11.86 9.52
CA GLN A 88 1.34 -10.67 9.96
C GLN A 88 1.71 -9.40 9.18
N VAL A 89 2.04 -9.55 7.90
CA VAL A 89 2.47 -8.45 7.02
C VAL A 89 2.01 -8.71 5.59
N PHE A 90 1.92 -7.66 4.77
CA PHE A 90 1.83 -7.82 3.32
C PHE A 90 3.21 -8.12 2.73
N LEU A 91 3.30 -9.11 1.83
CA LEU A 91 4.54 -9.41 1.10
C LEU A 91 4.39 -9.01 -0.37
N LEU A 92 5.23 -8.08 -0.81
CA LEU A 92 5.30 -7.65 -2.21
C LEU A 92 6.37 -8.48 -2.94
N GLY A 93 5.92 -9.47 -3.71
CA GLY A 93 6.78 -10.37 -4.46
C GLY A 93 7.44 -9.75 -5.69
N THR A 94 8.36 -10.49 -6.29
CA THR A 94 9.22 -10.01 -7.38
C THR A 94 8.47 -9.66 -8.66
N TYR A 95 7.28 -10.22 -8.92
CA TYR A 95 6.46 -9.83 -10.06
C TYR A 95 6.16 -8.33 -10.04
N TYR A 96 5.64 -7.81 -8.91
CA TYR A 96 5.32 -6.39 -8.78
C TYR A 96 6.56 -5.52 -8.57
N GLN A 97 7.64 -6.07 -8.00
CA GLN A 97 8.93 -5.37 -7.99
C GLN A 97 9.41 -5.06 -9.41
N ARG A 98 9.41 -6.05 -10.30
CA ARG A 98 9.77 -5.85 -11.71
C ARG A 98 8.80 -4.89 -12.41
N MET A 99 7.50 -5.08 -12.21
CA MET A 99 6.46 -4.26 -12.86
C MET A 99 6.59 -2.77 -12.50
N TYR A 100 6.86 -2.45 -11.24
CA TYR A 100 6.98 -1.07 -10.76
C TYR A 100 8.42 -0.52 -10.79
N GLY A 101 9.40 -1.30 -11.26
CA GLY A 101 10.81 -0.91 -11.26
C GLY A 101 11.33 -0.66 -9.85
N ILE A 102 11.06 -1.59 -8.93
CA ILE A 102 11.50 -1.54 -7.54
C ILE A 102 12.88 -2.17 -7.43
N ASP A 103 13.88 -1.36 -7.07
CA ASP A 103 15.23 -1.83 -6.76
C ASP A 103 15.55 -1.57 -5.28
N ILE A 104 16.15 -2.56 -4.61
CA ILE A 104 16.61 -2.45 -3.23
C ILE A 104 18.13 -2.27 -3.24
N TYR A 105 18.60 -1.13 -2.74
CA TYR A 105 20.02 -0.83 -2.60
C TYR A 105 20.45 -0.97 -1.15
N ASN A 106 21.29 -1.98 -0.88
CA ASN A 106 21.94 -2.18 0.40
C ASN A 106 23.30 -1.46 0.38
N SER A 107 23.30 -0.17 0.76
CA SER A 107 24.50 0.64 0.95
C SER A 107 24.69 0.98 2.45
N LYS A 108 25.30 2.12 2.81
CA LYS A 108 25.38 2.57 4.22
C LYS A 108 23.99 2.72 4.87
N ASN A 109 23.00 3.13 4.07
CA ASN A 109 21.57 3.09 4.41
C ASN A 109 20.84 2.18 3.41
N ARG A 110 19.75 1.55 3.86
CA ARG A 110 18.87 0.78 2.98
C ARG A 110 17.94 1.72 2.24
N HIS A 111 18.12 1.82 0.93
CA HIS A 111 17.27 2.61 0.06
C HIS A 111 16.48 1.73 -0.89
N ILE A 112 15.26 2.16 -1.21
CA ILE A 112 14.45 1.53 -2.23
C ILE A 112 14.15 2.57 -3.27
N THR A 113 14.34 2.21 -4.52
CA THR A 113 13.88 3.06 -5.62
C THR A 113 12.68 2.46 -6.29
N ILE A 114 11.74 3.31 -6.73
CA ILE A 114 10.53 2.88 -7.42
C ILE A 114 10.42 3.69 -8.71
N GLY A 115 10.17 3.03 -9.83
CA GLY A 115 9.99 3.67 -11.13
C GLY A 115 10.92 3.11 -12.19
N THR A 116 10.34 2.87 -13.38
CA THR A 116 11.05 2.29 -14.53
C THR A 116 11.80 3.31 -15.37
N LYS A 117 11.45 4.60 -15.27
CA LYS A 117 12.12 5.70 -16.00
C LYS A 117 12.94 6.56 -15.04
N LYS A 118 14.13 7.00 -15.48
CA LYS A 118 15.07 7.78 -14.64
C LYS A 118 14.46 9.07 -14.08
N ASP A 119 13.61 9.74 -14.85
CA ASP A 119 12.90 10.98 -14.49
C ASP A 119 11.73 10.74 -13.50
N LYS A 120 11.26 9.49 -13.37
CA LYS A 120 10.18 9.08 -12.46
C LYS A 120 10.65 8.09 -11.40
N LYS A 121 11.97 8.05 -11.13
CA LYS A 121 12.58 7.16 -10.14
C LYS A 121 12.57 7.84 -8.77
N PHE A 122 11.76 7.33 -7.86
CA PHE A 122 11.70 7.77 -6.47
C PHE A 122 12.80 7.05 -5.67
N SER A 123 13.31 7.64 -4.59
CA SER A 123 14.31 7.01 -3.71
C SER A 123 13.92 7.20 -2.25
N LEU A 124 13.54 6.10 -1.59
CA LEU A 124 13.05 6.08 -0.22
C LEU A 124 14.13 5.52 0.70
N ASP A 125 14.42 6.22 1.78
CA ASP A 125 15.13 5.63 2.92
C ASP A 125 14.10 4.86 3.77
N ILE A 126 14.34 3.56 3.98
CA ILE A 126 13.41 2.67 4.70
C ILE A 126 13.19 3.15 6.15
N HIS A 127 14.15 3.89 6.72
CA HIS A 127 14.08 4.45 8.06
C HIS A 127 13.41 5.84 8.10
N GLN A 128 13.30 6.53 6.95
CA GLN A 128 12.61 7.83 6.83
C GLN A 128 11.17 7.71 6.30
N VAL A 129 10.66 6.49 6.08
CA VAL A 129 9.20 6.26 6.03
C VAL A 129 8.67 6.46 7.44
N SER A 130 8.75 7.70 7.89
CA SER A 130 8.40 8.19 9.21
C SER A 130 6.90 8.07 9.38
N ALA A 131 6.49 7.87 10.62
CA ALA A 131 5.14 7.65 11.12
C ALA A 131 4.17 8.84 10.90
N HIS A 132 4.32 9.62 9.83
CA HIS A 132 3.46 10.74 9.49
C HIS A 132 2.30 10.25 8.62
N ASP A 133 1.08 10.53 9.07
CA ASP A 133 -0.13 10.30 8.29
C ASP A 133 -0.04 11.16 7.02
N PRO A 134 -0.14 10.60 5.79
CA PRO A 134 -0.12 11.38 4.56
C PRO A 134 -1.25 12.42 4.52
N LEU A 135 -2.28 12.31 5.38
CA LEU A 135 -3.26 13.38 5.60
C LEU A 135 -2.70 14.59 6.37
N GLU A 136 -1.76 14.40 7.30
CA GLU A 136 -1.06 15.50 8.00
C GLU A 136 -0.14 16.26 7.04
N GLU A 137 0.52 15.56 6.12
CA GLU A 137 1.32 16.21 5.08
C GLU A 137 0.44 16.95 4.06
N LEU A 138 -0.74 16.39 3.73
CA LEU A 138 -1.75 17.08 2.93
C LEU A 138 -2.23 18.37 3.61
N LEU A 139 -2.50 18.33 4.93
CA LEU A 139 -2.87 19.52 5.72
C LEU A 139 -1.78 20.60 5.69
N ASN A 140 -0.51 20.22 5.80
CA ASN A 140 0.61 21.16 5.68
C ASN A 140 0.78 21.70 4.25
N GLY A 141 0.39 20.94 3.23
CA GLY A 141 0.40 21.33 1.83
C GLY A 141 -0.73 22.29 1.44
N PHE A 142 -1.88 22.24 2.14
CA PHE A 142 -2.93 23.24 2.01
C PHE A 142 -2.50 24.53 2.69
N ARG A 143 -1.94 25.46 1.90
CA ARG A 143 -1.80 26.87 2.34
C ARG A 143 -3.15 27.37 2.87
N GLU A 144 -3.12 28.26 3.86
CA GLU A 144 -4.28 28.78 4.62
C GLU A 144 -5.45 29.35 3.79
N GLY A 145 -5.34 29.41 2.46
CA GLY A 145 -6.39 29.91 1.56
C GLY A 145 -7.47 28.91 1.12
N HIS A 146 -7.34 27.60 1.38
CA HIS A 146 -8.31 26.60 0.89
C HIS A 146 -9.35 26.13 1.90
N PHE A 147 -9.11 26.40 3.18
CA PHE A 147 -10.04 26.10 4.26
C PHE A 147 -10.55 27.39 4.88
N CYS A 148 -11.81 27.39 5.30
CA CYS A 148 -12.33 28.50 6.09
C CYS A 148 -11.45 28.71 7.34
N THR A 149 -11.07 29.96 7.60
CA THR A 149 -10.17 30.35 8.70
C THR A 149 -10.75 30.05 10.08
N THR A 150 -12.06 29.83 10.17
CA THR A 150 -12.77 29.49 11.41
C THR A 150 -12.69 28.00 11.78
N LEU A 151 -12.20 27.14 10.87
CA LEU A 151 -12.08 25.70 11.13
C LEU A 151 -10.82 25.39 11.95
N THR A 152 -10.98 24.60 13.01
CA THR A 152 -9.86 24.04 13.78
C THR A 152 -9.11 22.98 12.98
N SER A 153 -7.83 22.73 13.30
CA SER A 153 -7.02 21.69 12.64
C SER A 153 -7.67 20.29 12.71
N LYS A 154 -8.33 19.98 13.84
CA LYS A 154 -9.06 18.71 14.02
C LYS A 154 -10.25 18.57 13.06
N GLN A 155 -10.98 19.66 12.81
CA GLN A 155 -12.09 19.67 11.87
C GLN A 155 -11.60 19.55 10.41
N LYS A 156 -10.52 20.25 10.06
CA LYS A 156 -9.89 20.13 8.73
C LYS A 156 -9.42 18.70 8.46
N LEU A 157 -8.77 18.05 9.43
CA LEU A 157 -8.35 16.65 9.32
C LEU A 157 -9.54 15.70 9.16
N SER A 158 -10.60 15.88 9.95
CA SER A 158 -11.81 15.07 9.87
C SER A 158 -12.49 15.19 8.50
N PHE A 159 -12.56 16.40 7.96
CA PHE A 159 -13.12 16.66 6.64
C PHE A 159 -12.29 16.01 5.52
N LEU A 160 -10.95 16.12 5.56
CA LEU A 160 -10.09 15.47 4.57
C LEU A 160 -10.19 13.93 4.62
N LYS A 161 -10.28 13.34 5.82
CA LYS A 161 -10.55 11.90 5.99
C LYS A 161 -11.88 11.50 5.36
N MET A 162 -12.92 12.32 5.55
CA MET A 162 -14.22 12.12 4.91
C MET A 162 -14.14 12.23 3.38
N LEU A 163 -13.50 13.28 2.83
CA LEU A 163 -13.32 13.46 1.40
C LEU A 163 -12.58 12.29 0.76
N ARG A 164 -11.51 11.79 1.40
CA ARG A 164 -10.78 10.61 0.92
C ARG A 164 -11.66 9.36 0.93
N LYS A 165 -12.39 9.11 2.03
CA LYS A 165 -13.34 7.98 2.12
C LYS A 165 -14.44 8.07 1.06
N LYS A 166 -14.83 9.27 0.68
CA LYS A 166 -15.88 9.56 -0.31
C LYS A 166 -15.32 9.94 -1.69
N ARG A 167 -14.01 9.76 -1.93
CA ARG A 167 -13.34 10.06 -3.21
C ARG A 167 -14.08 9.49 -4.42
N PRO A 168 -14.64 8.26 -4.40
CA PRO A 168 -15.40 7.72 -5.53
C PRO A 168 -16.64 8.56 -5.90
N ALA A 169 -17.22 9.29 -4.96
CA ALA A 169 -18.37 10.17 -5.21
C ALA A 169 -17.99 11.51 -5.85
N PHE A 170 -16.68 11.82 -5.92
CA PHE A 170 -16.13 13.06 -6.45
C PHE A 170 -15.24 12.86 -7.68
N ALA A 171 -15.07 11.61 -8.13
CA ALA A 171 -14.37 11.32 -9.38
C ALA A 171 -15.27 11.76 -10.55
N ILE A 172 -14.82 12.77 -11.29
CA ILE A 172 -15.44 13.20 -12.54
C ILE A 172 -15.03 12.16 -13.61
N GLY A 173 -15.97 11.78 -14.48
CA GLY A 173 -15.93 10.62 -15.39
C GLY A 173 -14.87 10.60 -16.49
N GLU A 174 -13.67 11.12 -16.24
CA GLU A 174 -12.48 10.97 -17.09
C GLU A 174 -11.34 10.28 -16.31
N GLU A 175 -11.57 9.04 -15.90
CA GLU A 175 -10.49 8.05 -15.81
C GLU A 175 -10.76 7.00 -16.90
N PRO A 176 -9.84 6.74 -17.85
CA PRO A 176 -9.82 5.46 -18.52
C PRO A 176 -9.38 4.34 -17.56
#